data_AF-A0A2E6ZHZ5-F1
#
_entry.id   AF-A0A2E6ZHZ5-F1
#
_cell.length_a   1.000
_cell.length_b   1.000
_cell.length_c   1.000
_cell.angle_alpha   90.00
_cell.angle_beta   90.00
_cell.angle_gamma   90.00
#
_symmetry.space_group_name_H-M   'P 1'
#
loop_
_entity.id
_entity.type
_entity.pdbx_description
1 polymer ?
#
loop_
_entity_poly.entity_id
_entity_poly.type
_entity_poly.pdbx_seq_one_letter_code
_entity_poly.pdbx_strand_id
1 'polypeptide(L)'
;MVRWANCHVTAVEVDNNKFEACLEHGADICVDANSNSAHEALMDASKGGFDVVIDFVSSTKSLEMAVESLGRGGRLLTLGGGGGSGSEFKLNGMSLLSKEIEVMGSRYCSYQEVLESLQLVGEQADKGLMPLVTRTSGFEGLEDIHNDVEQSLITGRAALVL
;
A
#
# COMPACT_ATOMS: atom_id res chain seq x y z
N MET A 1 4.06 9.14 -2.17
CA MET A 1 2.85 9.77 -2.78
C MET A 1 2.12 10.69 -1.80
N VAL A 2 2.02 10.34 -0.51
CA VAL A 2 0.96 10.93 0.34
C VAL A 2 1.37 12.19 1.12
N ARG A 3 2.66 12.41 1.42
CA ARG A 3 3.11 13.69 2.02
C ARG A 3 2.71 14.90 1.17
N TRP A 4 2.77 14.77 -0.16
CA TRP A 4 2.31 15.81 -1.08
C TRP A 4 0.80 16.06 -0.97
N ALA A 5 0.01 15.01 -0.73
CA ALA A 5 -1.45 15.08 -0.64
C ALA A 5 -1.96 15.60 0.73
N ASN A 6 -1.06 15.91 1.67
CA ASN A 6 -1.38 16.40 3.01
C ASN A 6 -2.35 15.48 3.78
N CYS A 7 -2.15 14.16 3.67
CA CYS A 7 -2.88 13.17 4.47
C CYS A 7 -1.98 12.58 5.56
N HIS A 8 -2.61 12.07 6.63
CA HIS A 8 -1.93 11.27 7.63
C HIS A 8 -1.88 9.81 7.18
N VAL A 9 -0.69 9.19 7.22
CA VAL A 9 -0.48 7.86 6.66
C VAL A 9 0.00 6.87 7.70
N THR A 10 -0.73 5.77 7.78
CA THR A 10 -0.26 4.55 8.43
C THR A 10 0.14 3.53 7.37
N ALA A 11 1.41 3.13 7.38
CA ALA A 11 1.88 2.00 6.58
C ALA A 11 1.66 0.69 7.35
N VAL A 12 1.23 -0.36 6.65
CA VAL A 12 1.07 -1.71 7.20
C VAL A 12 2.02 -2.63 6.45
N GLU A 13 2.92 -3.28 7.18
CA GLU A 13 4.02 -4.05 6.62
C GLU A 13 4.25 -5.32 7.44
N VAL A 14 4.70 -6.39 6.79
CA VAL A 14 4.98 -7.70 7.42
C VAL A 14 6.46 -7.88 7.75
N ASP A 15 7.34 -7.15 7.05
CA ASP A 15 8.78 -7.13 7.31
C ASP A 15 9.21 -5.83 8.00
N ASN A 16 9.46 -5.92 9.31
CA ASN A 16 9.82 -4.77 10.14
C ASN A 16 11.13 -4.09 9.69
N ASN A 17 11.99 -4.77 8.90
CA ASN A 17 13.18 -4.13 8.32
C ASN A 17 12.84 -3.02 7.33
N LYS A 18 11.61 -2.96 6.82
CA LYS A 18 11.15 -1.94 5.85
C LYS A 18 10.49 -0.72 6.50
N PHE A 19 10.32 -0.71 7.82
CA PHE A 19 9.63 0.37 8.52
C PHE A 19 10.33 1.72 8.36
N GLU A 20 11.66 1.74 8.46
CA GLU A 20 12.45 2.97 8.28
C GLU A 20 12.19 3.56 6.89
N ALA A 21 12.22 2.73 5.85
CA ALA A 21 11.90 3.18 4.49
C ALA A 21 10.46 3.70 4.38
N CYS A 22 9.48 3.07 5.01
CA CYS A 22 8.10 3.57 5.03
C CYS A 22 8.02 4.98 5.65
N LEU A 23 8.66 5.19 6.80
CA LEU A 23 8.65 6.47 7.53
C LEU A 23 9.38 7.57 6.75
N GLU A 24 10.54 7.26 6.17
CA GLU A 24 11.31 8.18 5.33
C GLU A 24 10.49 8.63 4.11
N HIS A 25 9.71 7.73 3.52
CA HIS A 25 8.97 7.96 2.27
C HIS A 25 7.51 8.39 2.47
N GLY A 26 7.15 8.78 3.69
CA GLY A 26 5.95 9.55 3.96
C GLY A 26 4.85 8.84 4.74
N ALA A 27 5.12 7.68 5.32
CA ALA A 27 4.32 7.19 6.43
C ALA A 27 4.59 8.05 7.68
N ASP A 28 3.57 8.29 8.49
CA ASP A 28 3.71 8.89 9.81
C ASP A 28 3.83 7.81 10.89
N ILE A 29 3.21 6.65 10.66
CA ILE A 29 3.19 5.50 11.56
C ILE A 29 3.37 4.23 10.72
N CYS A 30 4.07 3.23 11.27
CA CYS A 30 4.13 1.88 10.71
C CYS A 30 3.52 0.88 11.70
N VAL A 31 2.74 -0.07 11.19
CA VAL A 31 2.13 -1.15 11.96
C VAL A 31 2.55 -2.49 11.39
N ASP A 32 3.02 -3.39 12.26
CA ASP A 32 3.37 -4.76 11.92
C ASP A 32 2.09 -5.59 11.74
N ALA A 33 1.82 -6.02 10.51
CA ALA A 33 0.63 -6.80 10.18
C ALA A 33 0.64 -8.21 10.79
N ASN A 34 1.80 -8.70 11.24
CA ASN A 34 1.95 -9.98 11.94
C ASN A 34 1.71 -9.87 13.44
N SER A 35 1.68 -8.65 13.98
CA SER A 35 1.39 -8.45 15.40
C SER A 35 -0.04 -8.83 15.75
N ASN A 36 -0.22 -9.51 16.89
CA ASN A 36 -1.53 -9.79 17.46
C ASN A 36 -2.28 -8.50 17.88
N SER A 37 -1.56 -7.39 18.06
CA SER A 37 -2.14 -6.08 18.39
C SER A 37 -2.30 -5.16 17.17
N ALA A 38 -2.13 -5.66 15.95
CA ALA A 38 -2.18 -4.84 14.74
C ALA A 38 -3.51 -4.06 14.61
N HIS A 39 -4.64 -4.69 14.90
CA HIS A 39 -5.94 -4.04 14.85
C HIS A 39 -6.04 -2.87 15.85
N GLU A 40 -5.64 -3.07 17.10
CA GLU A 40 -5.63 -2.02 18.12
C GLU A 40 -4.74 -0.85 17.70
N ALA A 41 -3.52 -1.14 17.22
CA ALA A 41 -2.59 -0.13 16.73
C ALA A 41 -3.17 0.68 15.54
N LEU A 42 -3.90 0.02 14.64
CA LEU A 42 -4.59 0.68 13.52
C LEU A 42 -5.73 1.59 13.99
N MET A 43 -6.50 1.16 14.99
CA MET A 43 -7.60 1.96 15.54
C MET A 43 -7.07 3.19 16.30
N ASP A 44 -5.97 3.05 17.02
CA ASP A 44 -5.28 4.15 17.69
C ASP A 44 -4.70 5.14 16.68
N ALA A 45 -4.01 4.65 15.64
CA ALA A 45 -3.42 5.47 14.58
C ALA A 45 -4.49 6.27 13.81
N SER A 46 -5.63 5.64 13.52
CA SER A 46 -6.73 6.27 12.80
C SER A 46 -7.68 7.09 13.67
N LYS A 47 -7.51 7.08 15.00
CA LYS A 47 -8.40 7.76 15.96
C LYS A 47 -9.87 7.36 15.83
N GLY A 48 -10.13 6.09 15.52
CA GLY A 48 -11.49 5.54 15.40
C GLY A 48 -11.91 5.10 14.00
N GLY A 49 -11.00 5.13 13.02
CA GLY A 49 -11.15 4.45 11.73
C GLY A 49 -10.62 5.26 10.55
N PHE A 50 -10.10 4.59 9.53
CA PHE A 50 -9.55 5.22 8.32
C PHE A 50 -10.64 5.68 7.34
N ASP A 51 -10.42 6.82 6.69
CA ASP A 51 -11.23 7.29 5.56
C ASP A 51 -11.01 6.42 4.31
N VAL A 52 -9.76 6.01 4.08
CA VAL A 52 -9.36 5.22 2.92
C VAL A 52 -8.31 4.19 3.34
N VAL A 53 -8.50 2.95 2.89
CA VAL A 53 -7.49 1.88 2.97
C VAL A 53 -7.19 1.37 1.57
N ILE A 54 -5.90 1.29 1.23
CA ILE A 54 -5.42 0.78 -0.06
C ILE A 54 -4.68 -0.54 0.19
N ASP A 55 -5.24 -1.64 -0.30
CA ASP A 55 -4.69 -2.98 -0.15
C ASP A 55 -3.97 -3.42 -1.43
N PHE A 56 -2.66 -3.67 -1.30
CA PHE A 56 -1.77 -4.10 -2.38
C PHE A 56 -1.54 -5.61 -2.44
N VAL A 57 -2.05 -6.39 -1.48
CA VAL A 57 -1.80 -7.82 -1.34
C VAL A 57 -3.03 -8.61 -1.79
N SER A 58 -4.21 -8.18 -1.39
CA SER A 58 -5.51 -8.82 -1.59
C SER A 58 -5.56 -10.22 -1.01
N SER A 59 -4.95 -10.42 0.16
CA SER A 59 -5.10 -11.63 0.96
C SER A 59 -6.34 -11.55 1.83
N THR A 60 -6.94 -12.68 2.23
CA THR A 60 -8.04 -12.68 3.21
C THR A 60 -7.71 -11.87 4.45
N LYS A 61 -6.52 -12.10 5.04
CA LYS A 61 -6.07 -11.40 6.25
C LYS A 61 -5.99 -9.88 6.05
N SER A 62 -5.41 -9.43 4.94
CA SER A 62 -5.23 -8.00 4.67
C SER A 62 -6.56 -7.30 4.37
N LEU A 63 -7.44 -7.95 3.61
CA LEU A 63 -8.78 -7.43 3.28
C LEU A 63 -9.69 -7.33 4.51
N GLU A 64 -9.69 -8.35 5.38
CA GLU A 64 -10.48 -8.32 6.62
C GLU A 64 -9.95 -7.25 7.58
N MET A 65 -8.63 -7.16 7.77
CA MET A 65 -8.00 -6.09 8.55
C MET A 65 -8.36 -4.70 8.00
N ALA A 66 -8.31 -4.53 6.67
CA ALA A 66 -8.65 -3.28 6.01
C ALA A 66 -10.10 -2.87 6.29
N VAL A 67 -11.07 -3.76 6.06
CA VAL A 67 -12.49 -3.48 6.31
C VAL A 67 -12.77 -3.15 7.78
N GLU A 68 -12.16 -3.91 8.70
CA GLU A 68 -12.38 -3.71 10.13
C GLU A 68 -11.85 -2.36 10.62
N SER A 69 -10.78 -1.87 10.01
CA SER A 69 -10.14 -0.59 10.33
C SER A 69 -10.82 0.64 9.71
N LEU A 70 -11.83 0.47 8.84
CA LEU A 70 -12.54 1.60 8.22
C LEU A 70 -13.43 2.35 9.21
N GLY A 71 -13.42 3.67 9.09
CA GLY A 71 -14.36 4.60 9.73
C GLY A 71 -15.73 4.65 9.03
N ARG A 72 -16.58 5.59 9.45
CA ARG A 72 -17.84 5.89 8.75
C ARG A 72 -17.55 6.61 7.44
N GLY A 73 -18.21 6.21 6.35
CA GLY A 73 -17.94 6.67 4.99
C GLY A 73 -16.64 6.11 4.40
N GLY A 74 -16.00 5.16 5.07
CA GLY A 74 -14.67 4.67 4.71
C GLY A 74 -14.67 3.84 3.43
N ARG A 75 -13.56 3.90 2.68
CA ARG A 75 -13.39 3.19 1.41
C ARG A 75 -12.21 2.22 1.44
N LEU A 76 -12.45 0.96 1.07
CA LEU A 76 -11.42 -0.01 0.75
C LEU A 76 -11.20 -0.05 -0.77
N LEU A 77 -9.95 0.17 -1.20
CA LEU A 77 -9.50 -0.11 -2.57
C LEU A 77 -8.57 -1.31 -2.56
N THR A 78 -8.91 -2.35 -3.31
CA THR A 78 -8.05 -3.52 -3.53
C THR A 78 -7.44 -3.48 -4.93
N LEU A 79 -6.11 -3.61 -4.98
CA LEU A 79 -5.28 -3.52 -6.20
C LEU A 79 -4.45 -4.78 -6.45
N GLY A 80 -4.18 -5.54 -5.38
CA GLY A 80 -3.21 -6.62 -5.35
C GLY A 80 -3.72 -7.96 -5.89
N GLY A 81 -2.77 -8.86 -6.14
CA GLY A 81 -3.04 -10.29 -6.39
C GLY A 81 -2.13 -11.23 -5.59
N GLY A 82 -1.34 -10.69 -4.64
CA GLY A 82 -0.40 -11.45 -3.82
C GLY A 82 -1.05 -12.48 -2.89
N GLY A 83 -2.35 -12.32 -2.57
CA GLY A 83 -3.16 -13.29 -1.84
C GLY A 83 -3.50 -14.55 -2.64
N GLY A 84 -3.22 -14.58 -3.95
CA GLY A 84 -3.55 -15.71 -4.81
C GLY A 84 -5.05 -15.81 -5.14
N SER A 85 -5.38 -16.77 -6.01
CA SER A 85 -6.72 -16.93 -6.59
C SER A 85 -7.83 -17.37 -5.61
N GLY A 86 -7.47 -17.75 -4.38
CA GLY A 86 -8.39 -18.23 -3.35
C GLY A 86 -8.66 -17.24 -2.22
N SER A 87 -8.28 -15.97 -2.38
CA SER A 87 -8.44 -14.95 -1.34
C SER A 87 -9.88 -14.42 -1.27
N GLU A 88 -10.76 -15.19 -0.65
CA GLU A 88 -12.09 -14.75 -0.25
C GLU A 88 -12.01 -14.03 1.10
N PHE A 89 -12.87 -13.03 1.32
CA PHE A 89 -12.98 -12.36 2.62
C PHE A 89 -14.45 -12.12 2.97
N LYS A 90 -14.75 -11.99 4.27
CA LYS A 90 -16.11 -11.75 4.75
C LYS A 90 -16.31 -10.30 5.16
N LEU A 91 -17.34 -9.68 4.60
CA LEU A 91 -17.81 -8.36 5.00
C LEU A 91 -19.18 -8.48 5.68
N ASN A 92 -19.27 -8.01 6.92
CA ASN A 92 -20.54 -7.95 7.63
C ASN A 92 -21.45 -6.88 7.00
N GLY A 93 -22.64 -7.29 6.53
CA GLY A 93 -23.59 -6.38 5.87
C GLY A 93 -24.13 -5.26 6.76
N MET A 94 -24.23 -5.47 8.08
CA MET A 94 -24.63 -4.42 9.02
C MET A 94 -23.51 -3.39 9.22
N SER A 95 -22.24 -3.83 9.23
CA SER A 95 -21.10 -2.91 9.22
C SER A 95 -21.09 -2.08 7.95
N LEU A 96 -21.30 -2.71 6.79
CA LEU A 96 -21.41 -2.03 5.49
C LEU A 96 -22.50 -0.95 5.51
N LEU A 97 -23.69 -1.28 6.01
CA LEU A 97 -24.82 -0.35 6.10
C LEU A 97 -24.58 0.77 7.12
N SER A 98 -24.19 0.42 8.35
CA SER A 98 -24.12 1.39 9.46
C SER A 98 -22.93 2.34 9.39
N LYS A 99 -21.83 1.88 8.79
CA LYS A 99 -20.65 2.70 8.49
C LYS A 99 -20.67 3.28 7.09
N GLU A 100 -21.64 2.96 6.23
CA GLU A 100 -21.69 3.46 4.84
C GLU A 100 -20.38 3.21 4.08
N ILE A 101 -19.84 1.99 4.19
CA ILE A 101 -18.54 1.62 3.61
C ILE A 101 -18.64 1.43 2.10
N GLU A 102 -17.57 1.74 1.37
CA GLU A 102 -17.39 1.39 -0.04
C GLU A 102 -16.25 0.38 -0.21
N VAL A 103 -16.46 -0.65 -1.04
CA VAL A 103 -15.43 -1.62 -1.41
C VAL A 103 -15.25 -1.61 -2.92
N MET A 104 -14.04 -1.29 -3.37
CA MET A 104 -13.73 -1.09 -4.79
C MET A 104 -12.56 -1.97 -5.22
N GLY A 105 -12.70 -2.63 -6.36
CA GLY A 105 -11.57 -3.14 -7.11
C GLY A 105 -11.00 -2.05 -8.01
N SER A 106 -9.68 -1.97 -8.09
CA SER A 106 -9.00 -1.15 -9.10
C SER A 106 -7.90 -1.96 -9.79
N ARG A 107 -7.77 -1.78 -11.10
CA ARG A 107 -6.84 -2.54 -11.92
C ARG A 107 -6.15 -1.62 -12.91
N TYR A 108 -4.83 -1.53 -12.74
CA TYR A 108 -3.97 -0.72 -13.61
C TYR A 108 -4.45 0.74 -13.67
N CYS A 109 -4.19 1.42 -14.79
CA CYS A 109 -4.59 2.79 -15.03
C CYS A 109 -4.84 3.00 -16.54
N SER A 110 -5.65 4.00 -16.86
CA SER A 110 -5.82 4.52 -18.20
C SER A 110 -4.57 5.25 -18.69
N TYR A 111 -4.48 5.45 -20.00
CA TYR A 111 -3.41 6.24 -20.60
C TYR A 111 -3.33 7.66 -20.01
N GLN A 112 -4.49 8.27 -19.76
CA GLN A 112 -4.58 9.61 -19.19
C GLN A 112 -4.01 9.67 -17.77
N GLU A 113 -4.35 8.69 -16.92
CA GLU A 113 -3.82 8.60 -15.55
C GLU A 113 -2.29 8.40 -15.52
N VAL A 114 -1.72 7.70 -16.51
CA VAL A 114 -0.25 7.61 -16.66
C VAL A 114 0.37 8.98 -16.92
N LEU A 115 -0.20 9.75 -17.86
CA LEU A 115 0.31 11.09 -18.17
C LEU A 115 0.22 12.02 -16.94
N GLU A 116 -0.93 12.01 -16.26
CA GLU A 116 -1.15 12.80 -15.05
C GLU A 116 -0.19 12.41 -13.92
N SER A 117 0.06 11.11 -13.74
CA SER A 117 1.02 10.62 -12.73
C SER A 117 2.45 11.06 -13.03
N LEU A 118 2.88 11.01 -14.30
CA LEU A 118 4.22 11.46 -14.70
C LEU A 118 4.37 12.98 -14.54
N GLN A 119 3.34 13.74 -14.92
CA GLN A 119 3.31 15.19 -14.72
C GLN A 119 3.41 15.53 -13.23
N LEU A 120 2.64 14.83 -12.38
CA LEU A 120 2.64 15.02 -10.94
C LEU A 120 4.03 14.77 -10.34
N VAL A 121 4.71 13.69 -10.74
CA VAL A 121 6.09 13.42 -10.31
C VAL A 121 7.03 14.55 -10.73
N GLY A 122 6.95 15.02 -11.97
CA GLY A 122 7.78 16.13 -12.45
C GLY A 122 7.54 17.43 -11.68
N GLU A 123 6.29 17.79 -11.42
CA GLU A 123 5.92 19.03 -10.73
C GLU A 123 6.20 19.01 -9.22
N GLN A 124 6.26 17.83 -8.60
CA GLN A 124 6.41 17.66 -7.15
C GLN A 124 7.74 17.00 -6.76
N ALA A 125 8.66 16.85 -7.71
CA ALA A 125 9.99 16.29 -7.49
C ALA A 125 10.75 17.02 -6.38
N ASP A 126 10.73 18.36 -6.38
CA ASP A 126 11.38 19.20 -5.36
C ASP A 126 10.78 19.03 -3.95
N LYS A 127 9.59 18.44 -3.86
CA LYS A 127 8.92 18.08 -2.59
C LYS A 127 9.13 16.61 -2.21
N GLY A 128 10.02 15.91 -2.90
CA GLY A 128 10.37 14.52 -2.63
C GLY A 128 9.40 13.50 -3.22
N LEU A 129 8.48 13.88 -4.12
CA LEU A 129 7.66 12.91 -4.85
C LEU A 129 8.49 12.29 -5.98
N MET A 130 9.29 11.28 -5.64
CA MET A 130 10.19 10.61 -6.58
C MET A 130 10.00 9.08 -6.55
N PRO A 131 10.26 8.37 -7.66
CA PRO A 131 10.36 6.92 -7.66
C PRO A 131 11.48 6.45 -6.71
N LEU A 132 11.16 5.52 -5.81
CA LEU A 132 12.16 4.87 -4.96
C LEU A 132 12.79 3.68 -5.71
N VAL A 133 13.87 3.94 -6.45
CA VAL A 133 14.66 2.90 -7.13
C VAL A 133 15.86 2.55 -6.26
N THR A 134 15.93 1.33 -5.75
CA THR A 134 16.94 0.90 -4.77
C THR A 134 17.85 -0.20 -5.27
N ARG A 135 17.44 -0.90 -6.34
CA ARG A 135 18.24 -1.94 -6.99
C ARG A 135 18.36 -1.65 -8.47
N THR A 136 19.58 -1.58 -8.96
CA THR A 136 19.87 -1.40 -10.39
C THR A 136 20.89 -2.41 -10.86
N SER A 137 20.79 -2.84 -12.13
CA SER A 137 21.78 -3.70 -12.77
C SER A 137 21.76 -3.50 -14.28
N GLY A 138 22.85 -3.84 -14.99
CA GLY A 138 22.79 -4.15 -16.42
C GLY A 138 22.14 -5.52 -16.66
N PHE A 139 22.07 -5.94 -17.92
CA PHE A 139 21.49 -7.23 -18.31
C PHE A 139 22.17 -8.44 -17.65
N GLU A 140 23.45 -8.34 -17.32
CA GLU A 140 24.22 -9.39 -16.67
C GLU A 140 23.69 -9.79 -15.29
N GLY A 141 23.01 -8.88 -14.58
CA GLY A 141 22.39 -9.16 -13.26
C GLY A 141 20.87 -9.29 -13.31
N LEU A 142 20.30 -9.57 -14.50
CA LEU A 142 18.86 -9.74 -14.69
C LEU A 142 18.29 -10.83 -13.78
N GLU A 143 18.94 -12.00 -13.74
CA GLU A 143 18.48 -13.14 -12.94
C GLU A 143 18.49 -12.82 -11.44
N ASP A 144 19.55 -12.19 -10.95
CA ASP A 144 19.66 -11.77 -9.55
C ASP A 144 18.57 -10.76 -9.18
N ILE A 145 18.30 -9.76 -10.03
CA ILE A 145 17.22 -8.80 -9.80
C ILE A 145 15.86 -9.50 -9.73
N HIS A 146 15.60 -10.46 -10.63
CA HIS A 146 14.35 -11.23 -10.61
C HIS A 146 14.23 -12.06 -9.32
N ASN A 147 15.31 -12.70 -8.89
CA ASN A 147 15.34 -13.48 -7.65
C ASN A 147 15.09 -12.60 -6.41
N ASP A 148 15.70 -11.41 -6.34
CA ASP A 148 15.48 -10.48 -5.23
C ASP A 148 14.01 -10.01 -5.15
N VAL A 149 13.37 -9.77 -6.31
CA VAL A 149 11.95 -9.39 -6.38
C VAL A 149 11.07 -10.55 -5.92
N GLU A 150 11.31 -11.77 -6.41
CA GLU A 150 10.56 -12.97 -6.02
C GLU A 150 10.66 -13.23 -4.52
N GLN A 151 11.85 -13.04 -3.93
CA GLN A 151 12.11 -13.21 -2.51
C GLN A 151 11.70 -12.00 -1.65
N SER A 152 11.08 -10.97 -2.25
CA SER A 152 10.66 -9.75 -1.57
C SER A 152 11.79 -8.99 -0.86
N LEU A 153 13.03 -9.12 -1.35
CA LEU A 153 14.22 -8.47 -0.79
C LEU A 153 14.37 -7.01 -1.22
N ILE A 154 13.60 -6.57 -2.22
CA ILE A 154 13.64 -5.20 -2.73
C ILE A 154 12.70 -4.30 -1.93
N THR A 155 13.25 -3.25 -1.34
CA THR A 155 12.48 -2.10 -0.84
C THR A 155 12.31 -1.08 -1.97
N GLY A 156 11.09 -0.81 -2.43
CA GLY A 156 10.86 0.10 -3.55
C GLY A 156 10.87 -0.61 -4.91
N ARG A 157 11.70 -0.14 -5.86
CA ARG A 157 11.75 -0.63 -7.25
C ARG A 157 13.13 -1.11 -7.64
N ALA A 158 13.17 -2.19 -8.43
CA ALA A 158 14.34 -2.62 -9.16
C ALA A 158 14.24 -2.15 -10.63
N ALA A 159 15.36 -1.78 -11.24
CA ALA A 159 15.43 -1.32 -12.62
C ALA A 159 16.65 -1.87 -13.36
N LEU A 160 16.50 -2.13 -14.66
CA LEU A 160 17.63 -2.38 -15.55
C LEU A 160 18.13 -1.05 -16.11
N VAL A 161 19.44 -0.84 -16.09
CA VAL A 161 20.10 0.32 -16.68
C VAL A 161 20.76 -0.14 -17.98
N LEU A 162 20.34 0.47 -19.09
CA LEU A 162 20.73 0.13 -20.45
C LEU A 162 21.82 1.06 -20.99
#